data_AF-A0AAV0TUM8-F1
#
_entry.id   AF-A0AAV0TUM8-F1
#
_cell.length_a   1.000
_cell.length_b   1.000
_cell.length_c   1.000
_cell.angle_alpha   90.00
_cell.angle_beta   90.00
_cell.angle_gamma   90.00
#
_symmetry.space_group_name_H-M   'P 1'
#
loop_
_entity.id
_entity.type
_entity.pdbx_description
1 polymer ?
#
loop_
_entity_poly.entity_id
_entity_poly.type
_entity_poly.pdbx_seq_one_letter_code
_entity_poly.pdbx_strand_id
1 'polypeptide(L)'
;MSAELAVEDLASRKPVIAAELRTFLDAASSRYEWGVDDREQPCAKASVRFCRSFLNLLVDVGDPELVQLFLSKFCPRLGKKKENASLIPGFVKIASTFSWDDVGEALLDVLGTKSRDYDYGEESAVELLLRVAAGLNDGAPRQALLAKAVE
;
A
#
# COMPACT_ATOMS: atom_id res chain seq x y z
N MET A 1 -13.71 -8.69 15.75
CA MET A 1 -12.25 -8.41 15.81
C MET A 1 -11.89 -7.71 14.51
N SER A 2 -11.37 -6.48 14.57
CA SER A 2 -11.01 -5.71 13.35
C SER A 2 -9.67 -6.20 12.82
N ALA A 3 -9.49 -6.23 11.49
CA ALA A 3 -8.21 -6.55 10.84
C ALA A 3 -7.07 -5.64 11.35
N GLU A 4 -7.41 -4.40 11.73
CA GLU A 4 -6.51 -3.38 12.27
C GLU A 4 -5.92 -3.82 13.62
N LEU A 5 -6.74 -4.33 14.53
CA LEU A 5 -6.27 -4.82 15.82
C LEU A 5 -5.40 -6.06 15.67
N ALA A 6 -5.70 -6.90 14.68
CA ALA A 6 -4.95 -8.12 14.43
C ALA A 6 -3.57 -7.84 13.80
N VAL A 7 -3.46 -6.85 12.90
CA VAL A 7 -2.15 -6.45 12.36
C VAL A 7 -1.28 -5.75 13.42
N GLU A 8 -1.88 -5.00 14.35
CA GLU A 8 -1.16 -4.36 15.46
C GLU A 8 -0.64 -5.38 16.49
N ASP A 9 -1.44 -6.40 16.83
CA ASP A 9 -0.99 -7.52 17.65
C ASP A 9 0.13 -8.30 16.96
N LEU A 10 0.01 -8.56 15.65
CA LEU A 10 1.05 -9.22 14.87
C LEU A 10 2.35 -8.40 14.84
N ALA A 11 2.24 -7.08 14.67
CA ALA A 11 3.39 -6.16 14.71
C ALA A 11 4.10 -6.13 16.06
N SER A 12 3.39 -6.47 17.14
CA SER A 12 3.94 -6.53 18.49
C SER A 12 4.70 -7.82 18.78
N ARG A 13 4.52 -8.88 17.96
CA ARG A 13 5.08 -10.21 18.17
C ARG A 13 6.41 -10.47 17.44
N LYS A 14 7.19 -9.43 17.15
CA LYS A 14 8.45 -9.54 16.37
C LYS A 14 9.37 -10.67 16.92
N PRO A 15 10.01 -11.47 16.04
CA PRO A 15 10.04 -11.37 14.58
C PRO A 15 8.81 -12.00 13.91
N VAL A 16 8.27 -11.33 12.89
CA VAL A 16 7.21 -11.86 12.01
C VAL A 16 7.87 -12.30 10.71
N ILE A 17 7.52 -13.48 10.20
CA ILE A 17 8.05 -13.99 8.93
C ILE A 17 7.07 -13.80 7.76
N ALA A 18 7.57 -13.80 6.52
CA ALA A 18 6.76 -13.62 5.32
C ALA A 18 5.58 -14.59 5.22
N ALA A 19 5.79 -15.86 5.59
CA ALA A 19 4.75 -16.89 5.57
C ALA A 19 3.58 -16.58 6.51
N GLU A 20 3.86 -15.99 7.68
CA GLU A 20 2.83 -15.58 8.64
C GLU A 20 2.04 -14.39 8.13
N LEU A 21 2.71 -13.39 7.54
CA LEU A 21 2.03 -12.25 6.91
C LEU A 21 1.14 -12.69 5.74
N ARG A 22 1.60 -13.64 4.92
CA ARG A 22 0.83 -14.17 3.80
C ARG A 22 -0.40 -14.94 4.28
N THR A 23 -0.22 -15.83 5.25
CA THR A 23 -1.33 -16.57 5.88
C THR A 23 -2.36 -15.61 6.50
N PHE A 24 -1.88 -14.53 7.13
CA PHE A 24 -2.74 -13.50 7.68
C PHE A 24 -3.52 -12.76 6.59
N LEU A 25 -2.89 -12.39 5.48
CA LEU A 25 -3.57 -11.78 4.33
C LEU A 25 -4.61 -12.71 3.71
N ASP A 26 -4.32 -14.00 3.56
CA ASP A 26 -5.27 -14.99 3.03
C ASP A 26 -6.49 -15.13 3.96
N ALA A 27 -6.26 -15.19 5.28
CA ALA A 27 -7.33 -15.23 6.27
C ALA A 27 -8.17 -13.93 6.30
N ALA A 28 -7.52 -12.77 6.18
CA ALA A 28 -8.19 -11.48 6.08
C ALA A 28 -8.97 -11.35 4.77
N SER A 29 -8.40 -11.80 3.65
CA SER A 29 -9.06 -11.86 2.34
C SER A 29 -10.35 -12.66 2.43
N SER A 30 -10.29 -13.87 2.99
CA SER A 30 -11.47 -14.74 3.11
C SER A 30 -12.54 -14.16 4.05
N ARG A 31 -12.14 -13.36 5.05
CA ARG A 31 -13.07 -12.82 6.06
C ARG A 31 -13.71 -11.50 5.68
N TYR A 32 -12.98 -10.66 4.95
CA TYR A 32 -13.40 -9.30 4.56
C TYR A 32 -13.63 -9.16 3.06
N GLU A 33 -13.57 -10.28 2.32
CA GLU A 33 -13.71 -10.35 0.87
C GLU A 33 -12.73 -9.41 0.14
N TRP A 34 -11.54 -9.23 0.73
CA TRP A 34 -10.51 -8.37 0.16
C TRP A 34 -9.86 -8.98 -1.06
N GLY A 35 -9.74 -8.20 -2.14
CA GLY A 35 -8.99 -8.60 -3.33
C GLY A 35 -9.67 -9.67 -4.19
N VAL A 36 -10.97 -9.94 -3.98
CA VAL A 36 -11.79 -10.79 -4.84
C VAL A 36 -12.24 -9.96 -6.05
N ASP A 37 -11.74 -10.29 -7.24
CA ASP A 37 -12.10 -9.64 -8.51
C ASP A 37 -13.45 -10.16 -8.99
N ASP A 38 -14.51 -9.78 -8.29
CA ASP A 38 -15.88 -10.06 -8.71
C ASP A 38 -16.33 -8.95 -9.66
N ARG A 39 -16.55 -9.30 -10.93
CA ARG A 39 -16.84 -8.33 -12.02
C ARG A 39 -18.09 -7.47 -11.76
N GLU A 40 -18.90 -7.85 -10.79
CA GLU A 40 -20.17 -7.22 -10.44
C GLU A 40 -20.11 -6.30 -9.20
N GLN A 41 -19.05 -6.35 -8.38
CA GLN A 41 -18.93 -5.50 -7.18
C GLN A 41 -17.55 -4.86 -7.03
N PRO A 42 -17.45 -3.62 -6.52
CA PRO A 42 -16.18 -3.04 -6.13
C PRO A 42 -15.51 -3.94 -5.08
N CYS A 43 -14.37 -4.55 -5.42
CA CYS A 43 -13.63 -5.39 -4.50
C CYS A 43 -13.36 -4.62 -3.21
N ALA A 44 -13.71 -5.18 -2.05
CA ALA A 44 -13.32 -4.59 -0.79
C ALA A 44 -11.78 -4.52 -0.72
N LYS A 45 -11.25 -3.39 -0.26
CA LYS A 45 -9.80 -3.17 -0.08
C LYS A 45 -9.52 -2.89 1.39
N ALA A 46 -8.26 -3.01 1.78
CA ALA A 46 -7.83 -2.73 3.14
C ALA A 46 -8.10 -1.26 3.53
N SER A 47 -8.33 -1.01 4.83
CA SER A 47 -8.44 0.35 5.36
C SER A 47 -7.07 1.04 5.34
N VAL A 48 -7.06 2.38 5.32
CA VAL A 48 -5.82 3.17 5.40
C VAL A 48 -5.05 2.86 6.69
N ARG A 49 -5.74 2.68 7.82
CA ARG A 49 -5.09 2.31 9.09
C ARG A 49 -4.41 0.95 9.02
N PHE A 50 -5.07 -0.04 8.40
CA PHE A 50 -4.46 -1.34 8.16
C PHE A 50 -3.21 -1.21 7.29
N CYS A 51 -3.31 -0.50 6.16
CA CYS A 51 -2.17 -0.28 5.26
C CYS A 51 -0.97 0.35 6.00
N ARG A 52 -1.21 1.31 6.89
CA ARG A 52 -0.14 1.98 7.64
C ARG A 52 0.67 0.99 8.49
N SER A 53 -0.01 0.13 9.24
CA SER A 53 0.66 -0.87 10.08
C SER A 53 1.30 -1.95 9.23
N PHE A 54 0.61 -2.40 8.18
CA PHE A 54 1.07 -3.49 7.33
C PHE A 54 2.28 -3.12 6.45
N LEU A 55 2.34 -1.89 5.91
CA LEU A 55 3.49 -1.40 5.14
C LEU A 55 4.79 -1.46 5.94
N ASN A 56 4.75 -1.15 7.24
CA ASN A 56 5.95 -1.26 8.09
C ASN A 56 6.37 -2.73 8.27
N LEU A 57 5.43 -3.66 8.39
CA LEU A 57 5.74 -5.09 8.49
C LEU A 57 6.32 -5.65 7.19
N LEU A 58 5.83 -5.19 6.04
CA LEU A 58 6.37 -5.57 4.74
C LEU A 58 7.84 -5.15 4.59
N VAL A 59 8.17 -3.93 5.02
CA VAL A 59 9.56 -3.44 5.05
C VAL A 59 10.43 -4.28 5.98
N ASP A 60 9.92 -4.63 7.18
CA ASP A 60 10.65 -5.44 8.16
C ASP A 60 10.93 -6.86 7.65
N VAL A 61 9.99 -7.45 6.89
CA VAL A 61 10.12 -8.80 6.33
C VAL A 61 11.03 -8.82 5.09
N GLY A 62 11.03 -7.77 4.27
CA GLY A 62 11.92 -7.68 3.11
C GLY A 62 11.55 -8.60 1.95
N ASP A 63 10.29 -9.04 1.84
CA ASP A 63 9.81 -9.92 0.76
C ASP A 63 9.13 -9.10 -0.38
N PRO A 64 9.76 -8.97 -1.56
CA PRO A 64 9.21 -8.16 -2.66
C PRO A 64 7.94 -8.77 -3.27
N GLU A 65 7.80 -10.09 -3.33
CA GLU A 65 6.61 -10.74 -3.87
C GLU A 65 5.39 -10.46 -2.99
N LEU A 66 5.59 -10.47 -1.67
CA LEU A 66 4.55 -10.15 -0.71
C LEU A 66 4.14 -8.66 -0.78
N VAL A 67 5.12 -7.76 -0.96
CA VAL A 67 4.85 -6.33 -1.16
C VAL A 67 4.02 -6.11 -2.43
N GLN A 68 4.42 -6.73 -3.54
CA GLN A 68 3.72 -6.61 -4.82
C GLN A 68 2.30 -7.18 -4.74
N LEU A 69 2.13 -8.34 -4.08
CA LEU A 69 0.83 -8.94 -3.82
C LEU A 69 -0.07 -7.99 -3.00
N PHE A 70 0.48 -7.40 -1.95
CA PHE A 70 -0.25 -6.45 -1.11
C PHE A 70 -0.68 -5.22 -1.90
N LEU A 71 0.24 -4.57 -2.62
CA LEU A 71 -0.05 -3.35 -3.38
C LEU A 71 -1.11 -3.58 -4.47
N SER A 72 -1.04 -4.70 -5.18
CA SER A 72 -1.97 -4.99 -6.29
C SER A 72 -3.37 -5.43 -5.82
N LYS A 73 -3.44 -6.36 -4.86
CA LYS A 73 -4.72 -7.00 -4.49
C LYS A 73 -5.40 -6.37 -3.29
N PHE A 74 -4.63 -5.89 -2.32
CA PHE A 74 -5.15 -5.51 -1.00
C PHE A 74 -5.16 -4.01 -0.76
N CYS A 75 -4.14 -3.30 -1.24
CA CYS A 75 -4.03 -1.86 -1.05
C CYS A 75 -5.10 -1.13 -1.87
N PRO A 76 -5.86 -0.20 -1.25
CA PRO A 76 -6.74 0.66 -2.01
C PRO A 76 -5.93 1.69 -2.79
N ARG A 77 -6.49 2.14 -3.92
CA ARG A 77 -6.02 3.32 -4.62
C ARG A 77 -6.21 4.55 -3.75
N LEU A 78 -5.22 5.43 -3.71
CA LEU A 78 -5.11 6.46 -2.68
C LEU A 78 -5.45 7.87 -3.14
N GLY A 79 -5.56 8.12 -4.44
CA GLY A 79 -5.90 9.44 -4.94
C GLY A 79 -7.24 9.92 -4.40
N LYS A 80 -7.24 11.04 -3.67
CA LYS A 80 -8.40 11.60 -2.95
C LYS A 80 -9.03 10.64 -1.93
N LYS A 81 -8.26 9.73 -1.34
CA LYS A 81 -8.74 8.88 -0.24
C LYS A 81 -8.48 9.56 1.10
N LYS A 82 -9.44 9.53 2.02
CA LYS A 82 -9.27 10.10 3.36
C LYS A 82 -8.08 9.47 4.10
N GLU A 83 -7.33 10.28 4.85
CA GLU A 83 -6.12 9.88 5.61
C GLU A 83 -4.95 9.31 4.76
N ASN A 84 -5.01 9.40 3.41
CA ASN A 84 -3.96 8.90 2.52
C ASN A 84 -2.55 9.45 2.82
N ALA A 85 -2.45 10.70 3.27
CA ALA A 85 -1.18 11.33 3.66
C ALA A 85 -0.43 10.56 4.76
N SER A 86 -1.15 9.85 5.63
CA SER A 86 -0.55 9.06 6.71
C SER A 86 0.27 7.86 6.22
N LEU A 87 0.08 7.45 4.96
CA LEU A 87 0.78 6.34 4.34
C LEU A 87 2.07 6.76 3.62
N ILE A 88 2.27 8.06 3.37
CA ILE A 88 3.45 8.59 2.67
C ILE A 88 4.76 8.03 3.26
N PRO A 89 4.99 8.05 4.59
CA PRO A 89 6.22 7.51 5.16
C PRO A 89 6.40 6.00 4.89
N GLY A 90 5.30 5.24 4.83
CA GLY A 90 5.34 3.81 4.51
C GLY A 90 5.76 3.56 3.06
N PHE A 91 5.18 4.30 2.11
CA PHE A 91 5.54 4.18 0.70
C PHE A 91 6.98 4.64 0.40
N VAL A 92 7.44 5.72 1.05
CA VAL A 92 8.82 6.16 0.96
C VAL A 92 9.78 5.05 1.40
N LYS A 93 9.48 4.36 2.51
CA LYS A 93 10.29 3.21 2.97
C LYS A 93 10.28 2.07 1.95
N ILE A 94 9.12 1.66 1.45
CA ILE A 94 9.02 0.59 0.44
C ILE A 94 9.87 0.94 -0.80
N ALA A 95 9.68 2.14 -1.35
CA ALA A 95 10.41 2.59 -2.54
C ALA A 95 11.93 2.79 -2.30
N SER A 96 12.36 2.93 -1.04
CA SER A 96 13.78 3.01 -0.67
C SER A 96 14.41 1.66 -0.38
N THR A 97 13.61 0.68 0.07
CA THR A 97 14.09 -0.64 0.51
C THR A 97 14.10 -1.66 -0.61
N PHE A 98 13.09 -1.64 -1.48
CA PHE A 98 12.91 -2.64 -2.54
C PHE A 98 13.39 -2.13 -3.90
N SER A 99 13.76 -3.05 -4.80
CA SER A 99 14.08 -2.69 -6.17
C SER A 99 12.87 -2.08 -6.86
N TRP A 100 13.09 -1.00 -7.60
CA TRP A 100 12.02 -0.34 -8.34
C TRP A 100 11.38 -1.26 -9.39
N ASP A 101 12.16 -2.17 -9.98
CA ASP A 101 11.68 -3.12 -10.99
C ASP A 101 10.63 -4.10 -10.43
N ASP A 102 10.70 -4.40 -9.12
CA ASP A 102 9.80 -5.35 -8.47
C ASP A 102 8.48 -4.69 -8.03
N VAL A 103 8.56 -3.48 -7.49
CA VAL A 103 7.42 -2.82 -6.81
C VAL A 103 6.92 -1.53 -7.47
N GLY A 104 7.68 -0.96 -8.41
CA GLY A 104 7.45 0.37 -8.96
C GLY A 104 6.10 0.52 -9.66
N GLU A 105 5.76 -0.41 -10.56
CA GLU A 105 4.47 -0.40 -11.27
C GLU A 105 3.28 -0.46 -10.30
N ALA A 106 3.35 -1.32 -9.28
CA ALA A 106 2.28 -1.45 -8.29
C ALA A 106 2.16 -0.19 -7.41
N LEU A 107 3.28 0.45 -7.06
CA LEU A 107 3.28 1.72 -6.34
C LEU A 107 2.66 2.85 -7.17
N LEU A 108 2.99 2.93 -8.46
CA LEU A 108 2.44 3.93 -9.37
C LEU A 108 0.92 3.76 -9.54
N ASP A 109 0.40 2.53 -9.64
CA ASP A 109 -1.06 2.31 -9.71
C ASP A 109 -1.75 2.77 -8.42
N VAL A 110 -1.22 2.41 -7.25
CA VAL A 110 -1.81 2.74 -5.95
C VAL A 110 -1.81 4.25 -5.69
N LEU A 111 -0.69 4.94 -5.96
CA LEU A 111 -0.52 6.37 -5.69
C LEU A 111 -1.14 7.25 -6.78
N GLY A 112 -0.97 6.85 -8.04
CA GLY A 112 -1.37 7.62 -9.22
C GLY A 112 -2.85 7.48 -9.57
N THR A 113 -3.54 6.45 -9.05
CA THR A 113 -4.95 6.25 -9.40
C THR A 113 -5.90 6.80 -8.34
N LYS A 114 -6.97 7.45 -8.81
CA LYS A 114 -8.05 7.93 -7.95
C LYS A 114 -8.79 6.74 -7.31
N SER A 115 -9.08 6.86 -6.02
CA SER A 115 -9.97 5.93 -5.33
C SER A 115 -11.36 5.95 -5.99
N ARG A 116 -11.99 4.78 -6.13
CA ARG A 116 -13.40 4.67 -6.55
C ARG A 116 -14.37 4.89 -5.38
N ASP A 117 -13.85 4.93 -4.15
CA ASP A 117 -14.66 5.17 -2.96
C ASP A 117 -15.12 6.63 -2.90
N TYR A 118 -16.35 6.86 -2.40
CA TYR A 118 -16.93 8.19 -2.21
C TYR A 118 -16.35 8.95 -0.99
N ASP A 119 -15.26 8.45 -0.38
CA ASP A 119 -14.59 9.05 0.77
C ASP A 119 -13.48 10.00 0.32
N TYR A 120 -13.90 11.21 -0.08
CA TYR A 120 -13.02 12.25 -0.60
C TYR A 120 -12.11 12.80 0.49
N GLY A 121 -10.83 12.43 0.43
CA GLY A 121 -9.72 13.07 1.12
C GLY A 121 -9.15 14.27 0.37
N GLU A 122 -8.32 15.04 1.06
CA GLU A 122 -7.78 16.31 0.57
C GLU A 122 -6.71 16.12 -0.50
N GLU A 123 -5.80 15.16 -0.33
CA GLU A 123 -4.65 15.00 -1.22
C GLU A 123 -5.03 14.30 -2.53
N SER A 124 -4.76 14.97 -3.63
CA SER A 124 -4.83 14.41 -4.98
C SER A 124 -3.77 13.33 -5.22
N ALA A 125 -3.97 12.51 -6.26
CA ALA A 125 -2.96 11.54 -6.69
C ALA A 125 -1.63 12.22 -7.03
N VAL A 126 -1.68 13.41 -7.64
CA VAL A 126 -0.50 14.22 -7.97
C VAL A 126 0.26 14.63 -6.70
N GLU A 127 -0.43 15.19 -5.70
CA GLU A 127 0.22 15.58 -4.44
C GLU A 127 0.84 14.39 -3.71
N LEU A 128 0.16 13.23 -3.69
CA LEU A 128 0.72 12.00 -3.12
C LEU A 128 2.01 11.58 -3.83
N LEU A 129 2.01 11.53 -5.16
CA LEU A 129 3.20 11.18 -5.95
C LEU A 129 4.36 12.13 -5.65
N LEU A 130 4.10 13.45 -5.64
CA LEU A 130 5.10 14.47 -5.34
C LEU A 130 5.67 14.36 -3.92
N ARG A 131 4.82 14.08 -2.92
CA ARG A 131 5.27 13.95 -1.52
C ARG A 131 6.04 12.67 -1.27
N VAL A 132 5.67 11.56 -1.91
CA VAL A 132 6.49 10.34 -1.88
C VAL A 132 7.83 10.59 -2.59
N ALA A 133 7.83 11.24 -3.75
CA ALA A 133 9.05 11.60 -4.47
C ALA A 133 9.97 12.53 -3.67
N ALA A 134 9.41 13.46 -2.89
CA ALA A 134 10.17 14.36 -2.03
C ALA A 134 10.88 13.65 -0.86
N GLY A 135 10.37 12.49 -0.44
CA GLY A 135 10.99 11.66 0.60
C GLY A 135 12.07 10.71 0.08
N LEU A 136 12.27 10.63 -1.23
CA LEU A 136 13.23 9.73 -1.87
C LEU A 136 14.48 10.48 -2.32
N ASN A 137 15.61 9.77 -2.29
CA ASN A 137 16.85 10.27 -2.87
C ASN A 137 16.74 10.33 -4.41
N ASP A 138 17.65 11.07 -5.04
CA ASP A 138 17.77 11.08 -6.49
C ASP A 138 18.04 9.68 -7.03
N GLY A 139 17.15 9.20 -7.91
CA GLY A 139 17.18 7.85 -8.46
C GLY A 139 15.94 7.50 -9.28
N ALA A 140 15.91 6.29 -9.82
CA ALA A 140 14.81 5.79 -10.65
C ALA A 140 13.42 5.89 -9.98
N PRO A 141 13.23 5.54 -8.68
CA PRO A 141 11.96 5.71 -7.99
C PRO A 141 11.43 7.15 -8.01
N ARG A 142 12.31 8.11 -7.70
CA ARG A 142 11.96 9.53 -7.66
C ARG A 142 11.58 10.05 -9.04
N GLN A 143 12.36 9.70 -10.07
CA GLN A 143 12.09 10.15 -11.44
C GLN A 143 10.78 9.60 -11.98
N ALA A 144 10.49 8.32 -11.73
CA ALA A 144 9.24 7.69 -12.17
C ALA A 144 8.00 8.32 -11.51
N LEU A 145 8.07 8.61 -10.21
CA LEU A 145 6.98 9.29 -9.49
C LEU A 145 6.75 10.71 -10.01
N LEU A 146 7.84 11.46 -10.28
CA LEU A 146 7.75 12.81 -10.86
C LEU A 146 7.15 12.77 -12.26
N ALA A 147 7.58 11.82 -13.11
CA ALA A 147 7.04 11.65 -14.45
C ALA A 147 5.54 11.32 -14.42
N LYS A 148 5.11 10.44 -13.50
CA LYS A 148 3.69 10.10 -13.33
C LYS A 148 2.85 11.27 -12.80
N ALA A 149 3.45 12.17 -12.02
CA ALA A 149 2.75 13.33 -11.47
C ALA A 149 2.44 14.41 -12.52
N VAL A 150 3.15 14.41 -13.66
CA VAL A 150 3.00 15.40 -14.74
C VAL A 150 2.30 14.86 -15.99
N GLU A 151 1.90 13.58 -15.97
CA GLU A 151 1.08 12.92 -17.00
C GLU A 151 -0.39 13.35 -16.90
#